data_AF-A0A4U7F2V1-F1
#
_entry.id   AF-A0A4U7F2V1-F1
#
_cell.length_a   1.000
_cell.length_b   1.000
_cell.length_c   1.000
_cell.angle_alpha   90.00
_cell.angle_beta   90.00
_cell.angle_gamma   90.00
#
_symmetry.space_group_name_H-M   'P 1'
#
loop_
_entity.id
_entity.type
_entity.pdbx_description
1 polymer ?
#
loop_
_entity_poly.entity_id
_entity_poly.type
_entity_poly.pdbx_seq_one_letter_code
_entity_poly.pdbx_strand_id
1 'polypeptide(L)' 'ELSPDRGGAVRPFGAATEASYFAPAPTVVFGPGDLADETGAVAHAEREYVRVREVEAAAESVERSVAALLGSR' A
#
# COMPACT_ATOMS: atom_id res chain seq x y z
N GLU A 1 6.96 8.64 -11.02
CA GLU A 1 7.40 8.80 -9.62
C GLU A 1 6.20 8.75 -8.69
N LEU A 2 6.34 8.12 -7.53
CA LEU A 2 5.31 8.07 -6.49
C LEU A 2 5.25 9.43 -5.75
N SER A 3 4.08 9.78 -5.20
CA SER A 3 3.95 10.97 -4.35
C SER A 3 4.93 10.90 -3.16
N PRO A 4 5.55 12.01 -2.71
CA PRO A 4 6.45 12.01 -1.55
C PRO A 4 5.83 11.44 -0.27
N ASP A 5 4.49 11.46 -0.16
CA ASP A 5 3.77 10.86 0.96
C ASP A 5 3.64 9.33 0.87
N ARG A 6 4.05 8.74 -0.26
CA ARG A 6 3.89 7.34 -0.62
C ARG A 6 5.25 6.73 -0.95
N GLY A 7 5.94 6.27 0.11
CA GLY A 7 7.23 5.59 -0.03
C GLY A 7 8.21 5.79 1.14
N GLY A 8 7.87 6.59 2.14
CA GLY A 8 8.76 6.93 3.26
C GLY A 8 8.25 6.47 4.63
N ALA A 9 9.15 5.76 5.35
CA ALA A 9 9.08 5.27 6.73
C ALA A 9 7.86 4.41 7.12
N VAL A 10 8.10 3.36 7.93
CA VAL A 10 7.03 2.57 8.55
C VAL A 10 6.17 3.53 9.38
N ARG A 11 4.90 3.67 8.97
CA ARG A 11 3.92 4.49 9.66
C ARG A 11 2.81 3.59 10.21
N PRO A 12 2.43 3.73 11.49
CA PRO A 12 1.23 3.07 12.00
C PRO A 12 0.04 3.46 11.12
N PHE A 13 -0.60 2.46 10.53
CA PHE A 13 -1.76 2.65 9.68
C PHE A 13 -3.02 2.69 10.54
N GLY A 14 -3.82 3.75 10.39
CA GLY A 14 -5.04 3.95 11.19
C GLY A 14 -6.22 3.08 10.76
N ALA A 15 -6.10 2.29 9.68
CA ALA A 15 -7.17 1.40 9.26
C ALA A 15 -6.98 0.00 9.84
N ALA A 16 -8.11 -0.60 10.22
CA ALA A 16 -8.15 -1.98 10.63
C ALA A 16 -7.72 -2.88 9.46
N THR A 17 -6.86 -3.85 9.75
CA THR A 17 -6.48 -4.89 8.79
C THR A 17 -6.55 -6.24 9.50
N GLU A 18 -6.91 -7.29 8.76
CA GLU A 18 -6.92 -8.67 9.26
C GLU A 18 -5.53 -9.34 9.18
N ALA A 19 -4.46 -8.55 8.96
CA ALA A 19 -3.11 -9.07 8.75
C ALA A 19 -2.54 -9.82 9.96
N SER A 20 -3.10 -9.63 11.15
CA SER A 20 -2.72 -10.35 12.37
C SER A 20 -2.93 -11.87 12.25
N TYR A 21 -3.84 -12.34 11.39
CA TYR A 21 -4.04 -13.78 11.15
C TYR A 21 -2.84 -14.48 10.52
N PHE A 22 -1.89 -13.74 9.93
CA PHE A 22 -0.67 -14.29 9.34
C PHE A 22 0.47 -14.49 10.36
N ALA A 23 0.27 -14.13 11.63
CA ALA A 23 1.27 -14.37 12.68
C ALA A 23 1.61 -15.88 12.79
N PRO A 24 2.88 -16.25 13.03
CA PRO A 24 4.02 -15.38 13.36
C PRO A 24 4.83 -14.89 12.14
N ALA A 25 4.34 -15.08 10.92
CA ALA A 25 5.08 -14.69 9.73
C ALA A 25 5.21 -13.16 9.61
N PRO A 26 6.38 -12.62 9.22
CA PRO A 26 6.52 -11.21 8.90
C PRO A 26 5.53 -10.80 7.80
N THR A 27 4.64 -9.88 8.12
CA THR A 27 3.53 -9.47 7.24
C THR A 27 3.56 -7.97 7.00
N VAL A 28 3.48 -7.56 5.73
CA VAL A 28 3.41 -6.16 5.32
C VAL A 28 2.07 -5.92 4.64
N VAL A 29 1.34 -4.90 5.10
CA VAL A 29 0.15 -4.39 4.42
C VAL A 29 0.53 -3.09 3.71
N PHE A 30 0.18 -2.98 2.44
CA PHE A 30 0.36 -1.77 1.64
C PHE A 30 -0.80 -1.65 0.65
N GLY A 31 -1.04 -0.46 0.10
CA GLY A 31 -2.09 -0.24 -0.89
C GLY A 31 -1.92 1.08 -1.65
N PRO A 32 -2.36 1.15 -2.93
CA PRO A 32 -2.20 2.33 -3.79
C PRO A 32 -3.22 3.45 -3.52
N GLY A 33 -4.29 3.18 -2.75
CA GLY A 33 -5.36 4.14 -2.47
C GLY A 33 -4.94 5.27 -1.53
N ASP A 34 -5.49 6.48 -1.73
CA ASP A 34 -5.34 7.58 -0.76
C ASP A 34 -6.30 7.29 0.40
N LEU A 35 -5.88 7.52 1.65
CA LEU A 35 -6.82 7.49 2.77
C LEU A 35 -7.60 8.80 2.88
N ALA A 36 -6.94 9.90 2.55
CA ALA A 36 -7.47 11.24 2.49
C ALA A 36 -6.67 12.06 1.46
N ASP A 37 -7.30 13.07 0.88
CA ASP A 37 -6.69 14.07 0.01
C ASP A 37 -7.02 15.49 0.53
N GLU A 38 -6.70 16.54 -0.24
CA GLU A 38 -6.99 17.92 0.16
C GLU A 38 -8.49 18.20 0.43
N THR A 39 -9.39 17.34 -0.04
CA THR A 39 -10.84 17.47 0.16
C THR A 39 -11.37 16.64 1.33
N GLY A 40 -10.52 15.86 2.00
CA GLY A 40 -10.87 15.04 3.17
C GLY A 40 -10.71 13.53 2.93
N ALA A 41 -11.47 12.70 3.64
CA ALA A 41 -11.37 11.23 3.57
C ALA A 41 -11.69 10.67 2.17
N VAL A 42 -10.84 9.82 1.62
CA VAL A 42 -11.06 9.13 0.32
C VAL A 42 -11.53 7.70 0.56
N ALA A 43 -10.87 6.96 1.46
CA ALA A 43 -11.31 5.63 1.85
C ALA A 43 -12.67 5.69 2.57
N HIS A 44 -13.60 4.78 2.22
CA HIS A 44 -14.96 4.73 2.76
C HIS A 44 -15.81 5.99 2.50
N ALA A 45 -15.44 6.81 1.51
CA ALA A 45 -16.22 7.97 1.10
C ALA A 45 -17.02 7.67 -0.18
N GLU A 46 -18.12 8.40 -0.42
CA GLU A 46 -18.86 8.29 -1.69
C GLU A 46 -17.99 8.62 -2.91
N ARG A 47 -16.97 9.46 -2.72
CA ARG A 47 -15.98 9.85 -3.72
C ARG A 47 -14.72 8.98 -3.73
N GLU A 48 -14.78 7.76 -3.20
CA GLU A 48 -13.64 6.84 -3.15
C GLU A 48 -13.07 6.62 -4.56
N TYR A 49 -11.74 6.72 -4.68
CA TYR A 49 -11.04 6.50 -5.94
C TYR A 49 -9.66 5.90 -5.72
N VAL A 50 -9.13 5.34 -6.79
CA VAL A 50 -7.71 5.02 -6.92
C VAL A 50 -7.23 5.49 -8.29
N ARG A 51 -6.05 6.10 -8.34
CA ARG A 51 -5.45 6.52 -9.62
C ARG A 51 -4.85 5.29 -10.30
N VAL A 52 -5.14 5.10 -11.59
CA VAL A 52 -4.63 3.94 -12.37
C VAL A 52 -3.11 3.82 -12.28
N ARG A 53 -2.39 4.93 -12.44
CA ARG A 53 -0.92 4.97 -12.32
C ARG A 53 -0.38 4.47 -10.97
N GLU A 54 -1.15 4.62 -9.89
CA GLU A 54 -0.75 4.15 -8.55
C GLU A 54 -0.96 2.63 -8.44
N VAL A 55 -1.99 2.09 -9.11
CA VAL A 55 -2.20 0.63 -9.20
C VAL A 55 -1.06 -0.03 -9.99
N GLU A 56 -0.68 0.56 -11.12
CA GLU A 56 0.45 0.09 -11.93
C GLU A 56 1.76 0.11 -11.13
N ALA A 57 2.05 1.20 -10.43
CA ALA A 57 3.24 1.31 -9.58
C ALA A 57 3.22 0.31 -8.40
N ALA A 58 2.04 0.07 -7.80
CA ALA A 58 1.88 -0.95 -6.77
C ALA A 58 2.15 -2.36 -7.31
N ALA A 59 1.68 -2.67 -8.51
CA ALA A 59 1.95 -3.94 -9.18
C ALA A 59 3.45 -4.14 -9.42
N GLU A 60 4.15 -3.13 -9.96
CA GLU A 60 5.61 -3.17 -10.14
C GLU A 60 6.34 -3.38 -8.80
N SER A 61 5.88 -2.71 -7.73
CA SER A 61 6.47 -2.87 -6.40
C SER A 61 6.34 -4.29 -5.87
N VAL A 62 5.18 -4.94 -6.05
CA VAL A 62 4.97 -6.34 -5.66
C VAL A 62 5.85 -7.27 -6.46
N GLU A 63 5.86 -7.10 -7.79
CA GLU A 63 6.64 -7.93 -8.70
C GLU A 63 8.13 -7.89 -8.32
N ARG A 64 8.69 -6.70 -8.15
CA ARG A 64 10.09 -6.54 -7.73
C ARG A 64 10.37 -7.15 -6.36
N SER A 65 9.45 -7.00 -5.40
CA SER A 65 9.62 -7.56 -4.05
C SER A 65 9.63 -9.09 -4.08
N VAL A 66 8.70 -9.70 -4.80
CA VAL A 66 8.63 -11.16 -4.97
C VAL A 66 9.85 -11.66 -5.73
N ALA A 67 10.24 -10.99 -6.82
CA ALA A 67 11.43 -11.34 -7.59
C ALA A 67 12.71 -11.27 -6.73
N ALA A 68 12.84 -10.25 -5.87
CA ALA A 68 13.98 -10.15 -4.95
C ALA A 68 13.99 -11.30 -3.92
N LEU A 69 12.83 -11.64 -3.35
CA LEU A 69 12.70 -12.75 -2.39
C LEU A 69 12.99 -14.12 -3.01
N LEU A 70 12.61 -14.34 -4.27
CA LEU A 70 12.83 -15.60 -4.98
C LEU A 70 14.19 -15.67 -5.68
N GLY A 71 14.80 -14.53 -6.00
CA GLY A 71 16.04 -14.40 -6.76
C GLY A 71 17.33 -14.39 -5.91
N SER A 72 17.21 -14.25 -4.58
CA SER A 72 18.31 -14.52 -3.66
C SER A 72 18.38 -16.03 -3.35
N ARG A 73 19.19 -16.75 -4.12
CA ARG A 73 19.64 -18.11 -3.76
C ARG A 73 21.06 -18.06 -3.23
#